data_AF-A0AA38ZIP3-F1
#
_entry.id   AF-A0AA38ZIP3-F1
#
_cell.length_a   1.000
_cell.length_b   1.000
_cell.length_c   1.000
_cell.angle_alpha   90.00
_cell.angle_beta   90.00
_cell.angle_gamma   90.00
#
_symmetry.space_group_name_H-M   'P 1'
#
loop_
_entity.id
_entity.type
_entity.pdbx_description
1 polymer ?
#
loop_
_entity_poly.entity_id
_entity_poly.type
_entity_poly.pdbx_seq_one_letter_code
_entity_poly.pdbx_strand_id
1 'polypeptide(L)'
;MVEVESVDGEDVFDAVAAAEAKVFPEHLVIMVNGIVGSAADWKYAAEQFVKKLPDKVIVHRSECNYSTLTFNGVDLMGERLAKEVLAVVKRWPEVRKISFVAHSLGGLVARYAVAMLYEPFPKMESSGLSVNHSVQGLEQPYDRIAGLEPMNFITFATPHLGSRGHKQLPFLGGLPFLEKRASQTAHLIVGRSGKHLFLTDSDDGRPPLLLQMVNDSDGLKFISALRSFKRRVAYANANYDRILFWLKISFKLSIS
;
A
#
# COMPACT_ATOMS: atom_id res chain seq x y z
N MET A 1 21.84 -6.44 -16.24
CA MET A 1 20.98 -7.65 -16.48
C MET A 1 20.03 -7.68 -15.30
N VAL A 2 18.73 -7.79 -15.53
CA VAL A 2 17.74 -7.76 -14.42
C VAL A 2 17.78 -9.11 -13.72
N GLU A 3 18.12 -9.13 -12.44
CA GLU A 3 18.08 -10.34 -11.61
C GLU A 3 16.75 -10.41 -10.84
N VAL A 4 16.32 -11.64 -10.58
CA VAL A 4 15.10 -11.93 -9.83
C VAL A 4 15.42 -12.94 -8.73
N GLU A 5 15.18 -12.57 -7.47
CA GLU A 5 15.21 -13.50 -6.34
C GLU A 5 13.78 -13.86 -5.93
N SER A 6 13.52 -15.16 -5.70
CA SER A 6 12.19 -15.69 -5.38
C SER A 6 12.19 -16.48 -4.06
N VAL A 7 11.86 -15.81 -2.97
CA VAL A 7 11.44 -16.44 -1.71
C VAL A 7 10.41 -15.47 -1.12
N ASP A 8 9.13 -15.83 -1.06
CA ASP A 8 8.03 -14.95 -0.59
C ASP A 8 7.89 -13.62 -1.38
N GLY A 9 7.65 -13.71 -2.70
CA GLY A 9 7.54 -12.59 -3.63
C GLY A 9 8.74 -12.46 -4.58
N GLU A 10 8.64 -11.57 -5.58
CA GLU A 10 9.65 -11.41 -6.61
C GLU A 10 10.35 -10.04 -6.49
N ASP A 11 11.62 -10.06 -6.07
CA ASP A 11 12.49 -8.87 -6.03
C ASP A 11 13.16 -8.66 -7.38
N VAL A 12 13.12 -7.43 -7.89
CA VAL A 12 13.65 -7.05 -9.20
C VAL A 12 14.63 -5.90 -9.01
N PHE A 13 15.88 -6.07 -9.44
CA PHE A 13 16.93 -5.04 -9.41
C PHE A 13 17.96 -5.26 -10.52
N ASP A 14 18.79 -4.25 -10.82
CA ASP A 14 19.89 -4.37 -11.79
C ASP A 14 21.20 -4.68 -11.06
N ALA A 15 21.51 -5.97 -10.96
CA ALA A 15 22.70 -6.45 -10.25
C ALA A 15 24.01 -5.96 -10.88
N VAL A 16 24.03 -5.78 -12.21
CA VAL A 16 25.21 -5.28 -12.93
C VAL A 16 25.46 -3.82 -12.57
N ALA A 17 24.41 -2.99 -12.61
CA ALA A 17 24.55 -1.59 -12.25
C ALA A 17 24.95 -1.40 -10.77
N ALA A 18 24.39 -2.20 -9.86
CA ALA A 18 24.77 -2.17 -8.45
C ALA A 18 26.24 -2.57 -8.22
N ALA A 19 26.72 -3.61 -8.91
CA ALA A 19 28.11 -4.05 -8.83
C ALA A 19 29.09 -3.04 -9.44
N GLU A 20 28.74 -2.43 -10.57
CA GLU A 20 29.54 -1.39 -11.23
C GLU A 20 29.61 -0.11 -10.40
N ALA A 21 28.50 0.30 -9.80
CA ALA A 21 28.43 1.49 -8.95
C ALA A 21 29.13 1.31 -7.59
N LYS A 22 29.37 0.06 -7.15
CA LYS A 22 29.78 -0.29 -5.78
C LYS A 22 28.86 0.29 -4.70
N VAL A 23 27.61 0.58 -5.05
CA VAL A 23 26.58 1.15 -4.16
C VAL A 23 25.32 0.31 -4.33
N PHE A 24 24.81 -0.22 -3.22
CA PHE A 24 23.56 -0.96 -3.21
C PHE A 24 22.36 0.01 -3.25
N PRO A 25 21.27 -0.35 -3.94
CA PRO A 25 20.06 0.48 -3.95
C PRO A 25 19.51 0.71 -2.53
N GLU A 26 19.34 1.98 -2.14
CA GLU A 26 18.84 2.32 -0.79
C GLU A 26 17.31 2.42 -0.70
N HIS A 27 16.57 2.23 -1.81
CA HIS A 27 15.14 2.50 -1.88
C HIS A 27 14.34 1.27 -2.33
N LEU A 28 13.55 0.71 -1.41
CA LEU A 28 12.60 -0.36 -1.67
C LEU A 28 11.25 0.16 -2.21
N VAL A 29 10.77 -0.39 -3.32
CA VAL A 29 9.46 -0.10 -3.89
C VAL A 29 8.59 -1.36 -3.86
N ILE A 30 7.54 -1.33 -3.04
CA ILE A 30 6.56 -2.42 -2.92
C ILE A 30 5.43 -2.22 -3.93
N MET A 31 5.24 -3.19 -4.82
CA MET A 31 4.14 -3.21 -5.79
C MET A 31 3.02 -4.15 -5.35
N VAL A 32 1.78 -3.66 -5.27
CA VAL A 32 0.63 -4.38 -4.70
C VAL A 32 -0.50 -4.50 -5.71
N ASN A 33 -0.87 -5.73 -6.07
CA ASN A 33 -1.90 -6.02 -7.07
C ASN A 33 -3.34 -5.79 -6.57
N GLY A 34 -4.25 -5.67 -7.55
CA GLY A 34 -5.69 -5.55 -7.30
C GLY A 34 -6.40 -6.90 -7.20
N ILE A 35 -7.74 -6.85 -7.19
CA ILE A 35 -8.59 -8.05 -7.11
C ILE A 35 -8.38 -8.98 -8.31
N VAL A 36 -8.30 -10.28 -8.05
CA VAL A 36 -7.98 -11.33 -9.03
C VAL A 36 -6.60 -11.12 -9.70
N GLY A 37 -5.76 -10.24 -9.15
CA GLY A 37 -4.42 -9.96 -9.68
C GLY A 37 -3.35 -10.89 -9.15
N SER A 38 -2.12 -10.64 -9.58
CA SER A 38 -0.90 -11.31 -9.09
C SER A 38 0.34 -10.43 -9.31
N ALA A 39 1.50 -10.84 -8.82
CA ALA A 39 2.79 -10.18 -9.11
C ALA A 39 3.10 -10.09 -10.60
N ALA A 40 2.55 -10.97 -11.43
CA ALA A 40 2.72 -10.92 -12.89
C ALA A 40 2.16 -9.64 -13.51
N ASP A 41 1.10 -9.05 -12.93
CA ASP A 41 0.52 -7.78 -13.38
C ASP A 41 1.53 -6.63 -13.32
N TRP A 42 2.50 -6.73 -12.42
CA TRP A 42 3.53 -5.74 -12.18
C TRP A 42 4.84 -6.00 -12.91
N LYS A 43 4.99 -7.15 -13.58
CA LYS A 43 6.27 -7.56 -14.20
C LYS A 43 6.85 -6.46 -15.11
N TYR A 44 6.06 -6.00 -16.08
CA TYR A 44 6.49 -4.95 -17.00
C TYR A 44 6.82 -3.64 -16.27
N ALA A 45 5.98 -3.23 -15.31
CA ALA A 45 6.20 -2.00 -14.56
C ALA A 45 7.50 -2.05 -13.73
N ALA A 46 7.77 -3.18 -13.06
CA ALA A 46 8.98 -3.39 -12.29
C ALA A 46 10.24 -3.34 -13.17
N GLU A 47 10.24 -4.04 -14.30
CA GLU A 47 11.34 -4.02 -15.27
C GLU A 47 11.62 -2.60 -15.79
N GLN A 48 10.58 -1.83 -16.11
CA GLN A 48 10.75 -0.43 -16.55
C GLN A 48 11.24 0.48 -15.43
N PHE A 49 10.85 0.21 -14.18
CA PHE A 49 11.27 1.02 -13.03
C PHE A 49 12.76 0.83 -12.74
N VAL A 50 13.20 -0.43 -12.70
CA VAL A 50 14.62 -0.78 -12.53
C VAL A 50 15.44 -0.27 -13.70
N LYS A 51 14.99 -0.45 -14.95
CA LYS A 51 15.71 0.06 -16.12
C LYS A 51 15.92 1.59 -16.09
N LYS A 52 14.97 2.34 -15.54
CA LYS A 52 15.06 3.81 -15.43
C LYS A 52 15.87 4.28 -14.23
N LEU A 53 15.98 3.46 -13.19
CA LEU A 53 16.63 3.78 -11.91
C LEU A 53 17.52 2.61 -11.42
N PRO A 54 18.46 2.13 -12.24
CA PRO A 54 19.09 0.81 -12.06
C PRO A 54 19.95 0.70 -10.79
N ASP A 55 20.48 1.81 -10.30
CA ASP A 55 21.35 1.93 -9.14
C ASP A 55 20.62 2.46 -7.88
N LYS A 56 19.31 2.74 -7.97
CA LYS A 56 18.59 3.48 -6.93
C LYS A 56 17.49 2.71 -6.26
N VAL A 57 16.92 1.70 -6.92
CA VAL A 57 15.73 1.00 -6.42
C VAL A 57 15.85 -0.51 -6.46
N ILE A 58 15.29 -1.15 -5.44
CA ILE A 58 14.85 -2.55 -5.47
C ILE A 58 13.33 -2.53 -5.57
N VAL A 59 12.77 -3.25 -6.55
CA VAL A 59 11.33 -3.35 -6.73
C VAL A 59 10.85 -4.72 -6.30
N HIS A 60 10.07 -4.77 -5.23
CA HIS A 60 9.43 -5.99 -4.76
C HIS A 60 8.00 -6.07 -5.29
N ARG A 61 7.69 -7.14 -6.03
CA ARG A 61 6.33 -7.45 -6.44
C ARG A 61 5.71 -8.42 -5.44
N SER A 62 4.72 -7.94 -4.70
CA SER A 62 4.03 -8.71 -3.67
C SER A 62 3.32 -9.93 -4.26
N GLU A 63 3.52 -11.10 -3.64
CA GLU A 63 2.87 -12.36 -4.00
C GLU A 63 1.96 -12.90 -2.90
N CYS A 64 1.95 -12.30 -1.71
CA CYS A 64 1.15 -12.79 -0.59
C CYS A 64 -0.37 -12.78 -0.82
N ASN A 65 -0.87 -12.03 -1.83
CA ASN A 65 -2.29 -11.90 -2.16
C ASN A 65 -2.57 -12.05 -3.67
N TYR A 66 -2.61 -13.28 -4.17
CA TYR A 66 -2.89 -13.59 -5.57
C TYR A 66 -4.26 -14.25 -5.79
N SER A 67 -4.84 -14.08 -6.98
CA SER A 67 -6.03 -14.81 -7.44
C SER A 67 -7.16 -14.83 -6.40
N THR A 68 -7.59 -16.01 -5.93
CA THR A 68 -8.71 -16.17 -4.99
C THR A 68 -8.39 -15.65 -3.58
N LEU A 69 -7.11 -15.52 -3.19
CA LEU A 69 -6.73 -14.92 -1.91
C LEU A 69 -7.12 -13.44 -1.84
N THR A 70 -7.31 -12.78 -2.99
CA THR A 70 -7.75 -11.38 -3.05
C THR A 70 -9.17 -11.15 -2.51
N PHE A 71 -9.93 -12.21 -2.25
CA PHE A 71 -11.29 -12.14 -1.68
C PHE A 71 -11.32 -12.29 -0.15
N ASN A 72 -10.16 -12.45 0.50
CA ASN A 72 -10.04 -12.74 1.93
C ASN A 72 -10.32 -11.55 2.87
N GLY A 73 -10.52 -10.34 2.35
CA GLY A 73 -10.70 -9.13 3.16
C GLY A 73 -9.43 -8.27 3.21
N VAL A 74 -9.62 -6.95 3.30
CA VAL A 74 -8.56 -5.93 3.27
C VAL A 74 -7.67 -6.03 4.50
N ASP A 75 -8.26 -6.38 5.63
CA ASP A 75 -7.60 -6.68 6.89
C ASP A 75 -6.62 -7.86 6.75
N LEU A 76 -7.12 -9.04 6.40
CA LEU A 76 -6.28 -10.25 6.33
C LEU A 76 -5.22 -10.14 5.22
N MET A 77 -5.58 -9.55 4.08
CA MET A 77 -4.62 -9.27 3.03
C MET A 77 -3.55 -8.25 3.49
N GLY A 78 -3.95 -7.23 4.26
CA GLY A 78 -3.07 -6.22 4.80
C GLY A 78 -2.08 -6.78 5.83
N GLU A 79 -2.54 -7.69 6.70
CA GLU A 79 -1.67 -8.42 7.64
C GLU A 79 -0.63 -9.27 6.90
N ARG A 80 -1.04 -9.98 5.84
CA ARG A 80 -0.11 -10.77 5.00
C ARG A 80 0.93 -9.87 4.34
N LEU A 81 0.49 -8.76 3.75
CA LEU A 81 1.39 -7.80 3.12
C LEU A 81 2.36 -7.19 4.13
N ALA A 82 1.91 -6.86 5.35
CA ALA A 82 2.80 -6.35 6.39
C ALA A 82 3.89 -7.37 6.76
N LYS A 83 3.54 -8.66 6.89
CA LYS A 83 4.51 -9.73 7.15
C LYS A 83 5.50 -9.91 6.00
N GLU A 84 5.02 -9.90 4.75
CA GLU A 84 5.86 -9.97 3.55
C GLU A 84 6.84 -8.80 3.49
N VAL A 85 6.37 -7.56 3.70
CA VAL A 85 7.24 -6.37 3.73
C VAL A 85 8.32 -6.49 4.79
N LEU A 86 8.01 -6.94 6.01
CA LEU A 86 9.02 -7.16 7.05
C LEU A 86 10.07 -8.21 6.64
N ALA A 87 9.68 -9.26 5.92
CA ALA A 87 10.61 -10.26 5.41
C ALA A 87 11.55 -9.67 4.34
N VAL A 88 11.01 -8.86 3.43
CA VAL A 88 11.78 -8.19 2.36
C VAL A 88 12.76 -7.16 2.95
N VAL A 89 12.32 -6.34 3.92
CA VAL A 89 13.22 -5.39 4.59
C VAL A 89 14.37 -6.09 5.30
N LYS A 90 14.13 -7.26 5.91
CA LYS A 90 15.19 -8.07 6.52
C LYS A 90 16.16 -8.67 5.49
N ARG A 91 15.69 -8.96 4.28
CA ARG A 91 16.52 -9.49 3.18
C ARG A 91 17.47 -8.43 2.63
N TRP A 92 17.04 -7.17 2.65
CA TRP A 92 17.78 -6.02 2.10
C TRP A 92 18.17 -5.03 3.20
N PRO A 93 19.13 -5.36 4.09
CA PRO A 93 19.49 -4.49 5.21
C PRO A 93 20.07 -3.12 4.80
N GLU A 94 20.47 -2.95 3.54
CA GLU A 94 20.98 -1.71 2.97
C GLU A 94 19.88 -0.70 2.63
N VAL A 95 18.61 -1.14 2.50
CA VAL A 95 17.53 -0.21 2.16
C VAL A 95 17.24 0.71 3.34
N ARG A 96 17.08 2.00 3.03
CA ARG A 96 16.75 3.06 4.00
C ARG A 96 15.40 3.71 3.74
N LYS A 97 14.89 3.57 2.52
CA LYS A 97 13.66 4.22 2.06
C LYS A 97 12.66 3.20 1.57
N ILE A 98 11.37 3.47 1.78
CA ILE A 98 10.29 2.63 1.29
C ILE A 98 9.26 3.43 0.50
N SER A 99 8.69 2.83 -0.53
CA SER A 99 7.54 3.34 -1.26
C SER A 99 6.58 2.24 -1.62
N PHE A 100 5.30 2.60 -1.73
CA PHE A 100 4.24 1.70 -2.15
C PHE A 100 3.62 2.19 -3.45
N VAL A 101 3.42 1.27 -4.38
CA VAL A 101 2.69 1.46 -5.63
C VAL A 101 1.62 0.40 -5.70
N ALA A 102 0.36 0.81 -5.71
CA ALA A 102 -0.74 -0.14 -5.58
C ALA A 102 -1.88 0.13 -6.57
N HIS A 103 -2.51 -0.94 -7.04
CA HIS A 103 -3.59 -0.87 -8.01
C HIS A 103 -4.91 -1.38 -7.43
N SER A 104 -5.99 -0.61 -7.62
CA SER A 104 -7.35 -0.97 -7.26
C SER A 104 -7.46 -1.42 -5.80
N LEU A 105 -8.00 -2.62 -5.53
CA LEU A 105 -8.09 -3.20 -4.19
C LEU A 105 -6.75 -3.20 -3.43
N GLY A 106 -5.62 -3.35 -4.14
CA GLY A 106 -4.28 -3.34 -3.57
C GLY A 106 -3.95 -2.05 -2.83
N GLY A 107 -4.53 -0.90 -3.22
CA GLY A 107 -4.31 0.35 -2.50
C GLY A 107 -4.97 0.38 -1.11
N LEU A 108 -6.08 -0.35 -0.93
CA LEU A 108 -6.69 -0.52 0.39
C LEU A 108 -5.87 -1.49 1.25
N VAL A 109 -5.39 -2.58 0.64
CA VAL A 109 -4.48 -3.54 1.30
C VAL A 109 -3.19 -2.85 1.76
N ALA A 110 -2.58 -2.04 0.89
CA ALA A 110 -1.40 -1.24 1.22
C ALA A 110 -1.67 -0.25 2.37
N ARG A 111 -2.83 0.43 2.38
CA ARG A 111 -3.22 1.32 3.48
C ARG A 111 -3.31 0.58 4.82
N TYR A 112 -3.81 -0.66 4.80
CA TYR A 112 -3.89 -1.46 6.01
C TYR A 112 -2.50 -1.89 6.47
N ALA A 113 -1.68 -2.40 5.56
CA ALA A 113 -0.31 -2.83 5.85
C ALA A 113 0.56 -1.70 6.40
N VAL A 114 0.54 -0.50 5.81
CA VAL A 114 1.35 0.62 6.32
C VAL A 114 0.94 1.06 7.72
N ALA A 115 -0.34 0.94 8.09
CA ALA A 115 -0.79 1.23 9.45
C ALA A 115 -0.25 0.22 10.47
N MET A 116 -0.12 -1.05 10.08
CA MET A 116 0.52 -2.09 10.90
C MET A 116 2.03 -1.91 11.03
N LEU A 117 2.68 -1.42 9.98
CA LEU A 117 4.12 -1.21 9.93
C LEU A 117 4.55 0.14 10.50
N TYR A 118 3.60 0.96 10.96
CA TYR A 118 3.87 2.33 11.37
C TYR A 118 4.51 2.42 12.75
N GLU A 119 5.67 3.06 12.77
CA GLU A 119 6.46 3.30 13.97
C GLU A 119 6.54 4.82 14.17
N PRO A 120 5.76 5.40 15.11
CA PRO A 120 5.80 6.83 15.37
C PRO A 120 7.15 7.19 16.01
N PHE A 121 7.76 8.29 15.56
CA PHE A 121 8.94 8.80 16.24
C PHE A 121 8.56 9.30 17.64
N PRO A 122 9.31 8.93 18.70
CA PRO A 122 9.04 9.44 20.04
C PRO A 122 9.22 10.95 20.06
N LYS A 123 8.12 11.71 20.13
CA LYS A 123 8.22 13.14 20.40
C LYS A 123 8.69 13.26 21.84
N MET A 124 9.95 13.63 22.03
CA MET A 124 10.48 13.96 23.35
C MET A 124 9.60 15.08 23.91
N GLU A 125 8.78 14.78 24.90
CA GLU A 125 8.10 15.83 25.65
C GLU A 125 9.20 16.67 26.29
N SER A 126 9.16 18.00 26.07
CA SER A 126 10.09 18.95 26.66
C SER A 126 9.93 18.99 28.18
N SER A 127 10.39 17.95 28.87
CA SER A 127 10.75 17.99 30.27
C SER A 127 12.19 18.52 30.30
N GLY A 128 12.33 19.77 30.73
CA GLY A 128 13.54 20.58 30.61
C GLY A 128 14.72 20.10 31.46
N LEU A 129 15.31 18.95 31.11
CA LEU A 129 16.55 18.47 31.68
C LEU A 129 17.59 18.34 30.56
N SER A 130 18.50 19.30 30.56
CA SER A 130 19.72 19.30 29.75
C SER A 130 20.55 18.05 30.08
N VAL A 131 20.77 17.18 29.10
CA VAL A 131 21.79 16.13 29.19
C VAL A 131 22.69 16.24 27.96
N ASN A 132 23.95 16.53 28.22
CA ASN A 132 25.02 16.49 27.23
C ASN A 132 25.33 15.02 26.91
N HIS A 133 25.04 14.57 25.68
CA HIS A 133 25.69 13.38 25.15
C HIS A 133 26.01 13.54 23.66
N SER A 134 27.30 13.74 23.39
CA SER A 134 27.95 13.47 22.12
C SER A 134 28.08 11.96 21.92
N VAL A 135 27.42 11.39 20.90
CA VAL A 135 27.88 10.25 20.07
C VAL A 135 26.98 10.16 18.81
N GLN A 136 27.62 10.35 17.65
CA GLN A 136 27.36 9.84 16.28
C GLN A 136 25.94 9.55 15.78
N GLY A 137 25.59 10.26 14.69
CA GLY A 137 24.56 9.86 13.71
C GLY A 137 23.19 10.48 13.93
N LEU A 138 23.05 11.78 13.64
CA LEU A 138 21.76 12.49 13.64
C LEU A 138 20.84 11.95 12.52
N GLU A 139 20.23 10.79 12.73
CA GLU A 139 19.00 10.47 12.00
C GLU A 139 17.92 11.44 12.46
N GLN A 140 17.47 12.27 11.52
CA GLN A 140 16.42 13.26 11.74
C GLN A 140 15.14 12.57 12.26
N PRO A 141 14.41 13.21 13.20
CA PRO A 141 13.25 12.62 13.86
C PRO A 141 12.06 12.52 12.90
N TYR A 142 11.93 11.38 12.22
CA TYR A 142 10.79 11.12 11.34
C TYR A 142 10.17 9.76 11.68
N ASP A 143 8.86 9.70 11.55
CA ASP A 143 8.12 8.45 11.60
C ASP A 143 8.65 7.45 10.56
N ARG A 144 8.55 6.16 10.88
CA ARG A 144 9.05 5.06 10.05
C ARG A 144 7.92 4.13 9.63
N ILE A 145 8.16 3.41 8.53
CA ILE A 145 7.34 2.28 8.09
C ILE A 145 8.28 1.09 7.97
N ALA A 146 8.10 0.08 8.83
CA ALA A 146 8.99 -1.08 8.94
C ALA A 146 10.46 -0.68 9.16
N GLY A 147 10.71 0.30 10.04
CA GLY A 147 12.05 0.88 10.26
C GLY A 147 12.60 1.75 9.11
N LEU A 148 11.90 1.89 7.98
CA LEU A 148 12.37 2.64 6.80
C LEU A 148 11.74 4.03 6.67
N GLU A 149 12.44 4.95 6.02
CA GLU A 149 11.95 6.29 5.69
C GLU A 149 10.83 6.23 4.62
N PRO A 150 9.59 6.63 4.93
CA PRO A 150 8.47 6.53 4.00
C PRO A 150 8.51 7.67 2.95
N MET A 151 8.68 7.30 1.68
CA MET A 151 8.88 8.26 0.59
C MET A 151 7.62 8.54 -0.22
N ASN A 152 7.04 7.51 -0.86
CA ASN A 152 5.89 7.65 -1.75
C ASN A 152 4.82 6.60 -1.46
N PHE A 153 3.58 7.03 -1.36
CA PHE A 153 2.41 6.16 -1.36
C PHE A 153 1.55 6.50 -2.58
N ILE A 154 1.58 5.63 -3.59
CA ILE A 154 0.96 5.88 -4.90
C ILE A 154 -0.12 4.82 -5.15
N THR A 155 -1.31 5.27 -5.49
CA THR A 155 -2.43 4.38 -5.81
C THR A 155 -3.03 4.69 -7.18
N PHE A 156 -3.48 3.65 -7.88
CA PHE A 156 -4.15 3.73 -9.17
C PHE A 156 -5.51 3.07 -9.09
N ALA A 157 -6.57 3.80 -9.46
CA ALA A 157 -7.96 3.31 -9.49
C ALA A 157 -8.44 2.66 -8.16
N THR A 158 -7.90 3.12 -7.03
CA THR A 158 -8.21 2.56 -5.70
C THR A 158 -9.51 3.13 -5.15
N PRO A 159 -10.49 2.29 -4.75
CA PRO A 159 -11.75 2.75 -4.17
C PRO A 159 -11.58 3.11 -2.69
N HIS A 160 -10.85 4.18 -2.40
CA HIS A 160 -10.45 4.59 -1.04
C HIS A 160 -11.59 4.78 -0.03
N LEU A 161 -12.81 5.06 -0.51
CA LEU A 161 -14.01 5.29 0.30
C LEU A 161 -15.04 4.15 0.21
N GLY A 162 -14.79 3.13 -0.62
CA GLY A 162 -15.81 2.15 -0.96
C GLY A 162 -16.98 2.75 -1.76
N SER A 163 -18.01 1.94 -2.00
CA SER A 163 -19.25 2.35 -2.68
C SER A 163 -20.45 1.87 -1.88
N ARG A 164 -21.28 2.81 -1.38
CA ARG A 164 -22.52 2.45 -0.68
C ARG A 164 -23.63 2.30 -1.72
N GLY A 165 -23.84 1.08 -2.20
CA GLY A 165 -24.89 0.77 -3.19
C GLY A 165 -26.28 1.19 -2.68
N HIS A 166 -27.07 1.87 -3.51
CA HIS A 166 -28.49 2.11 -3.22
C HIS A 166 -29.29 0.80 -3.42
N LYS A 167 -30.27 0.56 -2.54
CA LYS A 167 -31.06 -0.67 -2.33
C LYS A 167 -31.86 -1.19 -3.54
N GLN A 168 -31.21 -1.49 -4.65
CA GLN A 168 -31.71 -2.42 -5.68
C GLN A 168 -30.72 -3.59 -5.72
N LEU A 169 -31.20 -4.79 -5.42
CA LEU A 169 -30.48 -6.07 -5.29
C LEU A 169 -29.36 -6.33 -6.34
N PRO A 170 -28.44 -7.29 -6.12
CA PRO A 170 -27.46 -7.43 -5.04
C PRO A 170 -26.07 -7.77 -5.63
N PHE A 171 -25.77 -7.32 -6.86
CA PHE A 171 -24.63 -7.88 -7.58
C PHE A 171 -23.43 -6.95 -7.71
N LEU A 172 -23.56 -5.64 -7.96
CA LEU A 172 -22.38 -4.94 -8.52
C LEU A 172 -22.18 -3.43 -8.28
N GLY A 173 -23.00 -2.73 -7.50
CA GLY A 173 -22.67 -1.41 -6.91
C GLY A 173 -21.99 -0.34 -7.80
N GLY A 174 -22.16 -0.39 -9.12
CA GLY A 174 -21.67 0.59 -10.09
C GLY A 174 -20.16 0.59 -10.33
N LEU A 175 -19.46 -0.54 -10.17
CA LEU A 175 -18.02 -0.67 -10.48
C LEU A 175 -17.82 -1.54 -11.73
N PRO A 176 -17.82 -0.98 -12.96
CA PRO A 176 -17.73 -1.72 -14.23
C PRO A 176 -16.59 -2.74 -14.30
N PHE A 177 -15.47 -2.44 -13.64
CA PHE A 177 -14.32 -3.32 -13.54
C PHE A 177 -14.62 -4.61 -12.76
N LEU A 178 -15.34 -4.52 -11.64
CA LEU A 178 -15.81 -5.69 -10.91
C LEU A 178 -16.85 -6.43 -11.74
N GLU A 179 -17.79 -5.73 -12.39
CA GLU A 179 -18.85 -6.35 -13.21
C GLU A 179 -18.29 -7.26 -14.32
N LYS A 180 -17.26 -6.78 -15.02
CA LYS A 180 -16.62 -7.50 -16.11
C LYS A 180 -15.83 -8.73 -15.64
N ARG A 181 -15.30 -8.70 -14.41
CA ARG A 181 -14.60 -9.84 -13.78
C ARG A 181 -15.53 -10.74 -12.96
N ALA A 182 -16.72 -10.26 -12.61
CA ALA A 182 -17.70 -10.90 -11.75
C ALA A 182 -18.45 -12.05 -12.41
N SER A 183 -18.63 -12.06 -13.73
CA SER A 183 -19.41 -13.12 -14.39
C SER A 183 -18.82 -14.53 -14.14
N GLN A 184 -17.51 -14.63 -13.91
CA GLN A 184 -16.82 -15.89 -13.58
C GLN A 184 -16.56 -16.06 -12.07
N THR A 185 -16.58 -14.99 -11.28
CA THR A 185 -16.22 -14.98 -9.84
C THR A 185 -17.33 -14.44 -8.94
N ALA A 186 -18.56 -14.47 -9.42
CA ALA A 186 -19.80 -14.01 -8.81
C ALA A 186 -19.93 -14.32 -7.31
N HIS A 187 -19.71 -15.59 -6.97
CA HIS A 187 -19.80 -16.12 -5.62
C HIS A 187 -18.62 -15.69 -4.72
N LEU A 188 -17.48 -15.32 -5.32
CA LEU A 188 -16.30 -14.82 -4.60
C LEU A 188 -16.36 -13.31 -4.35
N ILE A 189 -17.10 -12.56 -5.16
CA ILE A 189 -17.38 -11.12 -4.93
C ILE A 189 -18.31 -10.91 -3.72
N VAL A 190 -19.06 -11.95 -3.31
CA VAL A 190 -19.73 -12.04 -2.00
C VAL A 190 -18.73 -12.26 -0.83
N GLY A 191 -17.44 -12.45 -1.14
CA GLY A 191 -16.37 -12.61 -0.17
C GLY A 191 -16.14 -11.37 0.70
N ARG A 192 -15.31 -11.51 1.74
CA ARG A 192 -15.04 -10.48 2.75
C ARG A 192 -14.53 -9.18 2.12
N SER A 193 -13.71 -9.25 1.08
CA SER A 193 -13.26 -8.07 0.32
C SER A 193 -14.41 -7.27 -0.29
N GLY A 194 -15.44 -7.94 -0.82
CA GLY A 194 -16.63 -7.28 -1.35
C GLY A 194 -17.42 -6.57 -0.25
N LYS A 195 -17.59 -7.22 0.91
CA LYS A 195 -18.26 -6.59 2.07
C LYS A 195 -17.58 -5.28 2.49
N HIS A 196 -16.25 -5.27 2.57
CA HIS A 196 -15.49 -4.05 2.87
C HIS A 196 -15.67 -2.96 1.79
N LEU A 197 -15.59 -3.34 0.51
CA LEU A 197 -15.77 -2.39 -0.61
C LEU A 197 -17.16 -1.76 -0.61
N PHE A 198 -18.20 -2.53 -0.23
CA PHE A 198 -19.58 -2.06 -0.21
C PHE A 198 -20.03 -1.47 1.14
N LEU A 199 -19.11 -1.40 2.12
CA LEU A 199 -19.39 -0.89 3.47
C LEU A 199 -20.52 -1.67 4.17
N THR A 200 -20.58 -2.98 3.96
CA THR A 200 -21.59 -3.88 4.53
C THR A 200 -21.03 -4.80 5.63
N ASP A 201 -19.84 -4.49 6.13
CA ASP A 201 -19.07 -5.20 7.15
C ASP A 201 -19.18 -4.54 8.53
N SER A 202 -20.35 -3.98 8.85
CA SER A 202 -20.63 -3.43 10.19
C SER A 202 -20.87 -4.58 11.18
N ASP A 203 -19.80 -5.16 11.69
CA ASP A 203 -19.85 -6.25 12.68
C ASP A 203 -19.70 -5.70 14.11
N ASP A 204 -20.41 -6.29 15.07
CA ASP A 204 -20.23 -6.06 16.52
C ASP A 204 -20.26 -4.58 16.97
N GLY A 205 -21.08 -3.77 16.31
CA GLY A 205 -21.23 -2.34 16.60
C GLY A 205 -20.08 -1.45 16.12
N ARG A 206 -19.08 -2.02 15.44
CA ARG A 206 -17.99 -1.26 14.81
C ARG A 206 -18.43 -0.72 13.44
N PRO A 207 -17.95 0.47 13.04
CA PRO A 207 -18.19 0.96 11.69
C PRO A 207 -17.48 0.08 10.65
N PRO A 208 -17.90 0.09 9.37
CA PRO A 208 -17.19 -0.59 8.29
C PRO A 208 -15.69 -0.32 8.28
N LEU A 209 -14.87 -1.32 7.92
CA LEU A 209 -13.40 -1.22 7.96
C LEU A 209 -12.88 -0.02 7.17
N LEU A 210 -13.41 0.26 5.98
CA LEU A 210 -12.95 1.41 5.20
C LEU A 210 -13.24 2.76 5.89
N LEU A 211 -14.31 2.83 6.69
CA LEU A 211 -14.62 3.98 7.52
C LEU A 211 -13.71 4.03 8.76
N GLN A 212 -13.31 2.89 9.33
CA GLN A 212 -12.28 2.85 10.38
C GLN A 212 -10.94 3.39 9.86
N MET A 213 -10.55 3.03 8.63
CA MET A 213 -9.28 3.42 8.00
C MET A 213 -9.16 4.94 7.69
N VAL A 214 -10.20 5.75 7.90
CA VAL A 214 -10.13 7.21 7.73
C VAL A 214 -9.74 7.95 9.02
N ASN A 215 -9.60 7.23 10.14
CA ASN A 215 -9.17 7.78 11.42
C ASN A 215 -8.06 6.91 12.00
N ASP A 216 -7.35 7.45 12.99
CA ASP A 216 -6.49 6.65 13.85
C ASP A 216 -7.37 6.08 14.98
N SER A 217 -7.33 4.77 15.22
CA SER A 217 -8.21 4.10 16.18
C SER A 217 -7.53 2.93 16.86
N ASP A 218 -7.78 2.73 18.16
CA ASP A 218 -7.59 1.54 19.01
C ASP A 218 -6.60 0.45 18.51
N GLY A 219 -5.37 0.85 18.16
CA GLY A 219 -4.26 -0.04 17.80
C GLY A 219 -3.64 0.21 16.42
N LEU A 220 -4.36 0.81 15.47
CA LEU A 220 -3.86 1.09 14.11
C LEU A 220 -4.01 2.58 13.76
N LYS A 221 -2.90 3.18 13.35
CA LYS A 221 -2.83 4.61 13.02
C LYS A 221 -2.82 4.83 11.51
N PHE A 222 -3.95 4.58 10.86
CA PHE A 222 -4.06 4.62 9.39
C PHE A 222 -3.74 5.99 8.79
N ILE A 223 -4.21 7.07 9.40
CA ILE A 223 -3.98 8.43 8.91
C ILE A 223 -2.58 8.91 9.26
N SER A 224 -2.09 8.62 10.47
CA SER A 224 -0.70 8.97 10.82
C SER A 224 0.30 8.22 9.94
N ALA A 225 0.08 6.92 9.68
CA ALA A 225 0.92 6.12 8.79
C ALA A 225 0.92 6.65 7.35
N LEU A 226 -0.23 7.10 6.82
CA LEU A 226 -0.25 7.72 5.49
C LEU A 226 0.42 9.10 5.49
N ARG A 227 0.25 9.87 6.56
CA ARG A 227 0.85 11.20 6.71
C ARG A 227 2.37 11.17 6.76
N SER A 228 2.97 10.08 7.26
CA SER A 228 4.43 9.95 7.32
C SER A 228 5.09 9.94 5.93
N PHE A 229 4.42 9.43 4.90
CA PHE A 229 4.96 9.44 3.54
C PHE A 229 5.18 10.87 3.03
N LYS A 230 6.38 11.17 2.50
CA LYS A 230 6.67 12.49 1.92
C LYS A 230 5.74 12.86 0.77
N ARG A 231 5.30 11.87 -0.03
CA ARG A 231 4.36 12.05 -1.13
C ARG A 231 3.24 11.02 -1.07
N ARG A 232 2.00 11.50 -1.22
CA ARG A 232 0.79 10.68 -1.37
C ARG A 232 0.12 11.05 -2.68
N VAL A 233 -0.04 10.10 -3.60
CA VAL A 233 -0.63 10.37 -4.93
C VAL A 233 -1.70 9.33 -5.23
N ALA A 234 -2.89 9.80 -5.61
CA ALA A 234 -3.98 8.94 -6.05
C ALA A 234 -4.33 9.28 -7.50
N TYR A 235 -4.10 8.34 -8.40
CA TYR A 235 -4.54 8.41 -9.79
C TYR A 235 -5.90 7.75 -9.93
N ALA A 236 -6.88 8.50 -10.41
CA ALA A 236 -8.22 8.00 -10.73
C ALA A 236 -8.52 8.29 -12.19
N ASN A 237 -9.25 7.38 -12.84
CA ASN A 237 -9.70 7.62 -14.21
C ASN A 237 -10.86 8.64 -14.16
N ALA A 238 -10.71 9.76 -14.86
CA ALA A 238 -11.69 10.86 -14.82
C ALA A 238 -12.52 10.99 -16.10
N ASN A 239 -12.06 10.44 -17.22
CA ASN A 239 -12.75 10.50 -18.51
C ASN A 239 -13.13 9.08 -18.97
N TYR A 240 -14.40 8.94 -19.38
CA TYR A 240 -15.12 7.70 -19.77
C TYR A 240 -15.84 6.90 -18.67
N ASP A 241 -15.78 7.32 -17.40
CA ASP A 241 -16.66 6.79 -16.35
C ASP A 241 -17.93 7.66 -16.25
N ARG A 242 -19.00 7.27 -16.96
CA ARG A 242 -20.34 7.78 -16.65
C ARG A 242 -20.77 7.20 -15.30
N ILE A 243 -20.52 7.94 -14.23
CA ILE A 243 -21.49 8.38 -13.20
C ILE A 243 -20.77 9.33 -12.25
N LEU A 244 -21.22 10.59 -12.29
CA LEU A 244 -20.75 11.74 -11.53
C LEU A 244 -21.01 11.56 -10.02
N PHE A 245 -19.94 11.55 -9.21
CA PHE A 245 -19.88 12.19 -7.87
C PHE A 245 -18.46 12.22 -7.26
N TRP A 246 -17.42 11.80 -7.98
CA TRP A 246 -16.08 11.59 -7.41
C TRP A 246 -15.11 12.77 -7.53
N LEU A 247 -15.50 13.85 -8.22
CA LEU A 247 -14.60 14.99 -8.52
C LEU A 247 -14.55 16.10 -7.45
N LYS A 248 -15.27 15.97 -6.32
CA LYS A 248 -15.24 16.99 -5.25
C LYS A 248 -14.42 16.65 -4.00
N ILE A 249 -13.89 15.42 -3.86
CA ILE A 249 -13.18 15.01 -2.63
C ILE A 249 -11.65 14.92 -2.80
N SER A 250 -11.13 14.79 -4.02
CA SER A 250 -9.68 14.78 -4.26
C SER A 250 -8.97 16.12 -4.01
N PHE A 251 -9.69 17.23 -3.85
CA PHE A 251 -9.07 18.56 -3.65
C PHE A 251 -9.09 19.07 -2.19
N LYS A 252 -9.52 18.28 -1.21
CA LYS A 252 -9.42 18.65 0.22
C LYS A 252 -8.61 17.65 1.04
N LEU A 253 -7.49 17.23 0.46
CA LEU A 253 -6.33 16.66 1.17
C LEU A 253 -5.04 17.39 0.77
N SER A 254 -5.16 18.69 0.48
CA SER A 254 -4.07 19.64 0.68
C SER A 254 -4.26 20.21 2.08
N ILE A 255 -3.62 19.58 3.06
CA ILE A 255 -3.36 20.23 4.34
C ILE A 255 -1.85 20.38 4.38
N SER A 256 -1.45 21.65 4.40
CA SER A 256 -0.12 22.22 4.66
C SER A 256 0.81 21.34 5.48
#